data_AF-A0A660VFT0-F1
#
_entry.id   AF-A0A660VFT0-F1
#
_cell.length_a   1.000
_cell.length_b   1.000
_cell.length_c   1.000
_cell.angle_alpha   90.00
_cell.angle_beta   90.00
_cell.angle_gamma   90.00
#
_symmetry.space_group_name_H-M   'P 1'
#
loop_
_entity.id
_entity.type
_entity.pdbx_description
1 polymer ?
#
loop_
_entity_poly.entity_id
_entity_poly.type
_entity_poly.pdbx_seq_one_letter_code
_entity_poly.pdbx_strand_id
1 'polypeptide(L)'
;MRLLLALTVCFLFAGAVLVADDVVRTKDGKSYRGKIVSRSAELVRLKTPYGELRIPTGDIRVIERELERVKVGRQVFEGEVVKEDGKSVVLRTDFGELRIPKKRIEKREKFVRVEDAKGREQAAVTMDQAQRIRLHQRALQLLHAKAYDEAIKVLAKILKAYPHDSTALYNTACAYALKGERDKAVEFLKRSVEEGFSDFDHIARDPDLDSIRDHPGYKDLMAKKEEYMARGAEKFLANLKKQLKLGEGYIYEVDRQRKLIFAVHTSRALLERLKKTLTEYAEAQWRDLFDNKPTHYIAVAILRAEDFRRVAKRHVGGFYNPHKHILVAPDIGAVLIHEFTHALHFGDISVKRQIHPIWVVEGLATCFESSDLIDGHAVPRHNARLMVLKHAMNAGKLIPLKRLMRFSHKQFMRVANIAYAQARYLMFYLYQKGLLRKFYKTFCDTYKKDKTGIYALEKVVGKSIDQFEKEWLDWVKNLRWIRERVQKGGPFLGIVTAPAVGGLKIYRVLEGSPAAKAGLKVNDIIVKADGRPLRRHKDLVDMLRKHKPGDVVKMEVLRGEKTRILKVKLGVRKD
;
A
#
# COMPACT_ATOMS: atom_id res chain seq x y z
N MET A 1 -26.10 22.73 23.19
CA MET A 1 -26.15 21.29 22.82
C MET A 1 -25.00 21.02 21.85
N ARG A 2 -23.93 20.33 22.27
CA ARG A 2 -23.68 18.88 22.12
C ARG A 2 -23.53 18.50 20.62
N LEU A 3 -22.51 17.79 20.12
CA LEU A 3 -21.36 17.07 20.68
C LEU A 3 -20.39 16.70 19.50
N LEU A 4 -19.10 16.50 19.84
CA LEU A 4 -17.93 16.01 19.08
C LEU A 4 -18.11 14.90 18.00
N LEU A 5 -17.22 14.76 16.99
CA LEU A 5 -15.90 14.05 17.07
C LEU A 5 -15.16 13.84 15.71
N ALA A 6 -13.85 14.19 15.71
CA ALA A 6 -12.68 13.65 14.97
C ALA A 6 -12.48 13.83 13.45
N LEU A 7 -11.44 14.62 13.12
CA LEU A 7 -10.83 14.83 11.80
C LEU A 7 -9.35 14.38 11.82
N THR A 8 -8.89 13.72 10.76
CA THR A 8 -7.47 13.36 10.57
C THR A 8 -7.16 13.29 9.08
N VAL A 9 -6.68 14.38 8.44
CA VAL A 9 -5.86 14.35 7.21
C VAL A 9 -5.09 15.68 7.05
N CYS A 10 -3.92 15.59 6.42
CA CYS A 10 -3.23 16.61 5.59
C CYS A 10 -2.18 17.51 6.25
N PHE A 11 -0.91 17.14 5.99
CA PHE A 11 0.14 18.12 5.72
C PHE A 11 0.11 18.50 4.23
N LEU A 12 -0.08 19.79 3.95
CA LEU A 12 0.67 20.57 2.97
C LEU A 12 0.28 22.05 3.11
N PHE A 13 1.13 22.81 3.82
CA PHE A 13 1.32 24.23 3.61
C PHE A 13 2.83 24.47 3.58
N ALA A 14 3.34 24.87 2.41
CA ALA A 14 4.56 25.66 2.32
C ALA A 14 4.11 27.12 2.46
N GLY A 15 4.74 27.87 3.36
CA GLY A 15 4.46 29.30 3.55
C GLY A 15 4.20 29.75 4.99
N ALA A 16 4.93 29.23 5.96
CA ALA A 16 5.27 29.95 7.19
C ALA A 16 6.60 29.41 7.69
N VAL A 17 7.49 30.32 8.07
CA VAL A 17 8.85 30.09 8.56
C VAL A 17 8.88 28.95 9.58
N LEU A 18 9.85 28.04 9.44
CA LEU A 18 10.18 27.03 10.44
C LEU A 18 10.37 27.72 11.80
N VAL A 19 9.46 27.49 12.73
CA VAL A 19 9.74 27.64 14.16
C VAL A 19 9.95 26.23 14.67
N ALA A 20 11.10 25.99 15.29
CA ALA A 20 11.40 24.72 15.97
C ALA A 20 10.24 24.37 16.93
N ASP A 21 9.74 23.14 16.86
CA ASP A 21 8.68 22.66 17.75
C ASP A 21 9.31 21.95 18.96
N ASP A 22 9.10 22.49 20.17
CA ASP A 22 9.43 21.78 21.41
C ASP A 22 8.49 20.57 21.58
N VAL A 23 9.00 19.49 22.17
CA VAL A 23 8.21 18.30 22.53
C VAL A 23 8.23 18.11 24.04
N VAL A 24 7.06 18.19 24.67
CA VAL A 24 6.88 17.88 26.09
C VAL A 24 6.36 16.46 26.22
N ARG A 25 7.13 15.57 26.84
CA ARG A 25 6.70 14.19 27.16
C ARG A 25 6.33 14.10 28.63
N THR A 26 5.16 13.56 28.92
CA THR A 26 4.66 13.36 30.29
C THR A 26 4.96 11.96 30.81
N LYS A 27 4.92 11.80 32.13
CA LYS A 27 5.19 10.54 32.83
C LYS A 27 4.20 9.43 32.47
N ASP A 28 2.96 9.80 32.12
CA ASP A 28 1.91 8.90 31.64
C ASP A 28 2.07 8.50 30.15
N GLY A 29 3.17 8.90 29.51
CA GLY A 29 3.52 8.50 28.14
C GLY A 29 2.90 9.36 27.03
N LYS A 30 2.18 10.43 27.37
CA LYS A 30 1.68 11.38 26.35
C LYS A 30 2.80 12.29 25.86
N SER A 31 2.66 12.77 24.63
CA SER A 31 3.62 13.68 23.98
C SER A 31 2.86 14.84 23.36
N TYR A 32 3.28 16.06 23.71
CA TYR A 32 2.67 17.30 23.24
C TYR A 32 3.71 18.10 22.45
N ARG A 33 3.31 18.61 21.29
CA ARG A 33 4.18 19.37 20.38
C ARG A 33 3.70 20.81 20.29
N GLY A 34 4.61 21.76 20.46
CA GLY A 34 4.32 23.17 20.31
C GLY A 34 5.49 24.03 20.77
N LYS A 35 5.30 25.34 20.82
CA LYS A 35 6.31 26.27 21.34
C LYS A 35 6.09 26.50 22.83
N ILE A 36 7.11 26.30 23.66
CA ILE A 36 7.00 26.64 25.07
C ILE A 36 6.94 28.17 25.20
N VAL A 37 5.83 28.67 25.75
CA VAL A 37 5.58 30.10 26.00
C VAL A 37 6.15 30.51 27.34
N SER A 38 5.99 29.67 28.37
CA SER A 38 6.56 29.90 29.69
C SER A 38 6.71 28.59 30.45
N ARG A 39 7.62 28.60 31.44
CA ARG A 39 7.82 27.53 32.40
C ARG A 39 7.76 28.12 33.81
N SER A 40 7.07 27.46 34.72
CA SER A 40 7.06 27.77 36.15
C SER A 40 7.25 26.48 36.96
N ALA A 41 7.41 26.62 38.27
CA ALA A 41 7.47 25.47 39.18
C ALA A 41 6.20 24.60 39.11
N GLU A 42 5.07 25.18 38.73
CA GLU A 42 3.76 24.51 38.73
C GLU A 42 3.32 24.06 37.34
N LEU A 43 3.60 24.84 36.28
CA LEU A 43 3.17 24.50 34.92
C LEU A 43 4.15 24.88 33.81
N VAL A 44 4.05 24.16 32.71
CA VAL A 44 4.62 24.52 31.40
C VAL A 44 3.48 24.89 30.46
N ARG A 45 3.55 26.10 29.88
CA ARG A 45 2.62 26.59 28.86
C ARG A 45 3.18 26.30 27.48
N LEU A 46 2.49 25.46 26.72
CA LEU A 46 2.90 25.02 25.38
C LEU A 46 1.88 25.56 24.36
N LYS A 47 2.28 26.50 23.52
CA LYS A 47 1.46 27.01 22.42
C LYS A 47 1.51 26.04 21.26
N THR A 48 0.39 25.39 21.00
CA THR A 48 0.22 24.43 19.90
C THR A 48 -0.62 25.06 18.78
N PRO A 49 -0.69 24.44 17.59
CA PRO A 49 -1.62 24.85 16.53
C PRO A 49 -3.11 24.83 16.94
N TYR A 50 -3.44 24.12 18.03
CA TYR A 50 -4.81 23.93 18.52
C TYR A 50 -5.12 24.80 19.75
N GLY A 51 -4.23 25.73 20.09
CA GLY A 51 -4.33 26.55 21.30
C GLY A 51 -3.23 26.24 22.30
N GLU A 52 -3.30 26.90 23.45
CA GLU A 52 -2.31 26.77 24.49
C GLU A 52 -2.65 25.63 25.45
N LEU A 53 -1.71 24.71 25.63
CA LEU A 53 -1.77 23.65 26.61
C LEU A 53 -1.05 24.07 27.89
N ARG A 54 -1.67 23.80 29.03
CA ARG A 54 -1.06 23.95 30.35
C ARG A 54 -0.78 22.55 30.89
N ILE A 55 0.48 22.21 31.01
CA ILE A 55 0.92 20.88 31.46
C ILE A 55 1.54 21.06 32.85
N PRO A 56 1.03 20.41 33.90
CA PRO A 56 1.64 20.48 35.22
C PRO A 56 3.11 20.05 35.18
N THR A 57 4.00 20.84 35.78
CA THR A 57 5.45 20.59 35.75
C THR A 57 5.80 19.23 36.36
N GLY A 58 5.03 18.79 37.37
CA GLY A 58 5.18 17.47 38.01
C GLY A 58 4.84 16.29 37.10
N ASP A 59 4.04 16.49 36.05
CA ASP A 59 3.64 15.47 35.09
C ASP A 59 4.65 15.31 33.95
N ILE A 60 5.57 16.26 33.80
CA ILE A 60 6.54 16.28 32.71
C ILE A 60 7.70 15.35 33.05
N ARG A 61 7.95 14.40 32.14
CA ARG A 61 9.11 13.52 32.19
C ARG A 61 10.32 14.20 31.56
N VAL A 62 10.14 14.79 30.38
CA VAL A 62 11.23 15.38 29.60
C VAL A 62 10.70 16.40 28.60
N ILE A 63 11.51 17.42 28.33
CA ILE A 63 11.29 18.42 27.29
C ILE A 63 12.42 18.30 26.26
N GLU A 64 12.05 18.14 25.00
CA GLU A 64 12.98 18.08 23.88
C GLU A 64 12.88 19.38 23.08
N ARG A 65 14.00 20.10 22.93
CA ARG A 65 14.08 21.35 22.17
C ARG A 65 14.96 21.16 20.95
N GLU A 66 14.47 21.53 19.77
CA GLU A 66 15.32 21.59 18.57
C GLU A 66 16.08 22.92 18.58
N LEU A 67 17.40 22.84 18.74
CA LEU A 67 18.32 23.96 18.78
C LEU A 67 19.31 23.87 17.63
N GLU A 68 20.05 24.95 17.44
CA GLU A 68 21.15 24.98 16.50
C GLU A 68 22.45 25.39 17.15
N ARG A 69 23.51 24.74 16.70
CA ARG A 69 24.89 25.04 17.03
C ARG A 69 25.53 25.73 15.83
N VAL A 70 26.02 26.95 16.03
CA VAL A 70 26.65 27.79 15.01
C VAL A 70 28.08 28.08 15.41
N LYS A 71 29.03 27.61 14.60
CA LYS A 71 30.46 27.87 14.75
C LYS A 71 30.86 29.14 14.00
N VAL A 72 31.55 30.04 14.69
CA VAL A 72 32.11 31.29 14.17
C VAL A 72 33.54 31.43 14.70
N GLY A 73 34.55 31.23 13.84
CA GLY A 73 35.94 31.19 14.29
C GLY A 73 36.17 30.10 15.34
N ARG A 74 36.73 30.49 16.49
CA ARG A 74 36.97 29.58 17.63
C ARG A 74 35.74 29.40 18.54
N GLN A 75 34.67 30.15 18.31
CA GLN A 75 33.49 30.16 19.18
C GLN A 75 32.36 29.31 18.60
N VAL A 76 31.60 28.67 19.49
CA VAL A 76 30.44 27.86 19.17
C VAL A 76 29.26 28.40 19.96
N PHE A 77 28.22 28.82 19.26
CA PHE A 77 27.01 29.36 19.85
C PHE A 77 25.88 28.35 19.72
N GLU A 78 25.10 28.17 20.77
CA GLU A 78 23.94 27.27 20.79
C GLU A 78 22.68 28.06 21.11
N GLY A 79 21.62 27.84 20.34
CA GLY A 79 20.35 28.52 20.59
C GLY A 79 19.26 28.19 19.59
N GLU A 80 18.06 28.69 19.89
CA GLU A 80 16.89 28.61 19.00
C GLU A 80 17.03 29.68 17.90
N VAL A 81 16.82 29.32 16.64
CA VAL A 81 16.76 30.33 15.57
C VAL A 81 15.42 31.06 15.67
N VAL A 82 15.48 32.33 16.06
CA VAL A 82 14.25 33.14 16.25
C VAL A 82 13.98 34.06 15.06
N LYS A 83 15.01 34.37 14.26
CA LYS A 83 14.89 35.15 13.04
C LYS A 83 16.04 34.83 12.09
N GLU A 84 15.75 34.69 10.80
CA GLU A 84 16.76 34.50 9.77
C GLU A 84 16.40 35.34 8.54
N ASP A 85 17.36 36.11 8.04
CA ASP A 85 17.24 36.88 6.81
C ASP A 85 18.36 36.52 5.82
N GLY A 86 18.40 37.17 4.65
CA GLY A 86 19.44 36.92 3.65
C GLY A 86 20.87 37.20 4.13
N LYS A 87 21.06 37.96 5.22
CA LYS A 87 22.38 38.45 5.68
C LYS A 87 22.80 37.86 7.03
N SER A 88 21.87 37.42 7.88
CA SER A 88 22.13 37.06 9.27
C SER A 88 21.15 36.02 9.84
N VAL A 89 21.60 35.32 10.88
CA VAL A 89 20.81 34.41 11.71
C VAL A 89 20.78 34.99 13.13
N VAL A 90 19.61 35.08 13.75
CA VAL A 90 19.45 35.47 15.16
C VAL A 90 19.18 34.20 15.97
N LEU A 91 20.12 33.85 16.85
CA LEU A 91 20.00 32.76 17.79
C LEU A 91 19.58 33.30 19.15
N ARG A 92 18.50 32.78 19.73
CA ARG A 92 18.19 32.96 21.14
C ARG A 92 18.94 31.91 21.94
N THR A 93 19.99 32.36 22.62
CA THR A 93 20.85 31.55 23.49
C THR A 93 20.40 31.67 24.94
N ASP A 94 21.02 30.89 25.83
CA ASP A 94 20.80 30.99 27.27
C ASP A 94 21.26 32.35 27.86
N PHE A 95 22.05 33.11 27.10
CA PHE A 95 22.57 34.44 27.46
C PHE A 95 21.86 35.59 26.71
N GLY A 96 20.78 35.30 25.97
CA GLY A 96 20.03 36.28 25.19
C GLY A 96 20.12 36.07 23.68
N GLU A 97 19.56 37.02 22.92
CA GLU A 97 19.53 36.95 21.45
C GLU A 97 20.84 37.44 20.82
N LEU A 98 21.43 36.60 20.00
CA LEU A 98 22.70 36.81 19.31
C LEU A 98 22.48 36.85 17.81
N ARG A 99 22.80 37.97 17.17
CA ARG A 99 22.76 38.12 15.71
C ARG A 99 24.10 37.77 15.08
N ILE A 100 24.12 36.71 14.29
CA ILE A 100 25.31 36.18 13.62
C ILE A 100 25.21 36.44 12.11
N PRO A 101 26.14 37.22 11.50
CA PRO A 101 26.20 37.37 10.04
C PRO A 101 26.46 36.02 9.36
N LYS A 102 25.69 35.67 8.33
CA LYS A 102 25.83 34.37 7.63
C LYS A 102 27.23 34.15 7.05
N LYS A 103 27.87 35.22 6.58
CA LYS A 103 29.26 35.21 6.08
C LYS A 103 30.32 34.79 7.11
N ARG A 104 29.99 34.82 8.40
CA ARG A 104 30.90 34.43 9.50
C ARG A 104 30.62 33.02 10.02
N ILE A 105 29.58 32.35 9.53
CA ILE A 105 29.20 31.01 9.96
C ILE A 105 30.06 30.00 9.21
N GLU A 106 30.96 29.32 9.92
CA GLU A 106 31.78 28.24 9.37
C GLU A 106 31.03 26.92 9.31
N LYS A 107 30.24 26.63 10.35
CA LYS A 107 29.49 25.38 10.49
C LYS A 107 28.22 25.62 11.26
N ARG A 108 27.13 25.00 10.82
CA ARG A 108 25.81 25.06 11.44
C ARG A 108 25.25 23.65 11.55
N GLU A 109 24.77 23.28 12.72
CA GLU A 109 24.24 21.94 12.99
C GLU A 109 22.98 22.03 13.85
N LYS A 110 21.91 21.38 13.40
CA LYS A 110 20.69 21.20 14.19
C LYS A 110 20.87 20.04 15.15
N PHE A 111 20.49 20.22 16.40
CA PHE A 111 20.50 19.16 17.40
C PHE A 111 19.28 19.27 18.32
N VAL A 112 18.99 18.21 19.06
CA VAL A 112 17.90 18.19 20.04
C VAL A 112 18.51 18.18 21.44
N ARG A 113 18.22 19.21 22.23
CA ARG A 113 18.58 19.26 23.66
C ARG A 113 17.45 18.65 24.48
N VAL A 114 17.81 17.78 25.41
CA VAL A 114 16.88 17.04 26.25
C VAL A 114 17.00 17.56 27.68
N GLU A 115 15.93 18.13 28.19
CA GLU A 115 15.87 18.84 29.45
C GLU A 115 14.82 18.22 30.38
N ASP A 116 15.03 18.32 31.69
CA ASP A 116 13.94 18.12 32.65
C ASP A 116 12.94 19.28 32.61
N ALA A 117 11.84 19.15 33.35
CA ALA A 117 10.81 20.18 33.42
C ALA A 117 11.33 21.54 33.96
N LYS A 118 12.51 21.55 34.61
CA LYS A 118 13.18 22.74 35.15
C LYS A 118 14.29 23.28 34.22
N GLY A 119 14.48 22.70 33.03
CA GLY A 119 15.48 23.14 32.06
C GLY A 119 16.89 22.59 32.30
N ARG A 120 17.07 21.63 33.23
CA ARG A 120 18.38 21.00 33.44
C ARG A 120 18.59 19.91 32.40
N GLU A 121 19.75 19.92 31.74
CA GLU A 121 20.11 18.93 30.74
C GLU A 121 20.14 17.53 31.36
N GLN A 122 19.40 16.59 30.75
CA GLN A 122 19.40 15.20 31.18
C GLN A 122 20.10 14.32 30.16
N ALA A 123 21.23 13.73 30.55
CA ALA A 123 21.85 12.63 29.83
C ALA A 123 21.12 11.31 30.15
N ALA A 124 20.10 10.99 29.36
CA ALA A 124 19.65 9.61 29.08
C ALA A 124 18.58 9.66 27.97
N VAL A 125 18.89 9.12 26.79
CA VAL A 125 17.87 8.95 25.74
C VAL A 125 17.81 7.49 25.31
N THR A 126 16.68 6.87 25.61
CA THR A 126 16.21 5.70 24.86
C THR A 126 15.92 6.17 23.43
N MET A 127 16.69 5.66 22.46
CA MET A 127 16.64 6.12 21.07
C MET A 127 15.23 5.97 20.51
N ASP A 128 14.56 7.06 20.15
CA ASP A 128 13.20 7.01 19.62
C ASP A 128 13.14 6.61 18.13
N GLN A 129 11.93 6.37 17.62
CA GLN A 129 11.71 5.93 16.23
C GLN A 129 12.18 6.98 15.20
N ALA A 130 12.05 8.27 15.50
CA ALA A 130 12.47 9.33 14.59
C ALA A 130 14.00 9.47 14.55
N GLN A 131 14.66 9.33 15.70
CA GLN A 131 16.11 9.24 15.82
C GLN A 131 16.65 8.02 15.07
N ARG A 132 16.03 6.85 15.24
CA ARG A 132 16.36 5.63 14.51
C ARG A 132 16.31 5.84 12.99
N ILE A 133 15.24 6.45 12.48
CA ILE A 133 15.10 6.76 11.04
C ILE A 133 16.22 7.69 10.55
N ARG A 134 16.53 8.76 11.31
CA ARG A 134 17.62 9.69 10.95
C ARG A 134 18.99 9.02 10.94
N LEU A 135 19.26 8.12 11.89
CA LEU A 135 20.53 7.38 11.93
C LEU A 135 20.67 6.42 10.76
N HIS A 136 19.59 5.73 10.37
CA HIS A 136 19.56 4.93 9.14
C HIS A 136 19.88 5.76 7.89
N GLN A 137 19.23 6.92 7.75
CA GLN A 137 19.51 7.84 6.64
C GLN A 137 20.96 8.33 6.64
N ARG A 138 21.50 8.67 7.81
CA ARG A 138 22.89 9.10 7.95
C ARG A 138 23.87 7.99 7.59
N ALA A 139 23.62 6.75 8.02
CA ALA A 139 24.45 5.61 7.67
C ALA A 139 24.51 5.39 6.15
N LEU A 140 23.37 5.45 5.45
CA LEU A 140 23.32 5.35 3.99
C LEU A 140 24.09 6.48 3.29
N GLN A 141 23.99 7.72 3.79
CA GLN A 141 24.79 8.83 3.27
C GLN A 141 26.30 8.60 3.43
N LEU A 142 26.72 8.03 4.57
CA LEU A 142 28.12 7.72 4.85
C LEU A 142 28.63 6.58 3.95
N LEU A 143 27.82 5.55 3.71
CA LEU A 143 28.12 4.48 2.74
C LEU A 143 28.33 5.06 1.33
N HIS A 144 27.41 5.91 0.86
CA HIS A 144 27.56 6.59 -0.43
C HIS A 144 28.80 7.50 -0.50
N ALA A 145 29.16 8.13 0.61
CA ALA A 145 30.37 8.94 0.73
C ALA A 145 31.66 8.12 0.93
N LYS A 146 31.57 6.78 0.89
CA LYS A 146 32.66 5.83 1.16
C LYS A 146 33.29 5.94 2.56
N ALA A 147 32.58 6.56 3.51
CA ALA A 147 32.97 6.72 4.90
C ALA A 147 32.51 5.52 5.74
N TYR A 148 33.09 4.35 5.45
CA TYR A 148 32.57 3.06 5.94
C TYR A 148 32.71 2.90 7.46
N ASP A 149 33.83 3.33 8.05
CA ASP A 149 34.05 3.23 9.49
C ASP A 149 33.08 4.12 10.29
N GLU A 150 32.78 5.33 9.78
CA GLU A 150 31.76 6.20 10.35
C GLU A 150 30.35 5.61 10.18
N ALA A 151 30.06 4.99 9.03
CA ALA A 151 28.79 4.31 8.81
C ALA A 151 28.60 3.18 9.83
N ILE A 152 29.62 2.35 10.04
CA ILE A 152 29.62 1.26 11.04
C ILE A 152 29.41 1.83 12.44
N LYS A 153 30.09 2.93 12.82
CA LYS A 153 29.88 3.59 14.12
C LYS A 153 28.44 4.08 14.30
N VAL A 154 27.82 4.64 13.26
CA VAL A 154 26.41 5.08 13.29
C VAL A 154 25.47 3.88 13.42
N LEU A 155 25.69 2.82 12.65
CA LEU A 155 24.89 1.60 12.70
C LEU A 155 25.02 0.87 14.04
N ALA A 156 26.21 0.85 14.63
CA ALA A 156 26.45 0.30 15.96
C ALA A 156 25.64 1.02 17.05
N LYS A 157 25.43 2.34 16.94
CA LYS A 157 24.49 3.06 17.84
C LYS A 157 23.07 2.54 17.70
N ILE A 158 22.66 2.21 16.46
CA ILE A 158 21.34 1.64 16.23
C ILE A 158 21.23 0.26 16.88
N LEU A 159 22.19 -0.62 16.59
CA LEU A 159 22.20 -2.00 17.07
C LEU A 159 22.37 -2.12 18.58
N LYS A 160 23.01 -1.14 19.24
CA LYS A 160 23.06 -1.09 20.70
C LYS A 160 21.68 -0.88 21.33
N ALA A 161 20.82 -0.07 20.69
CA ALA A 161 19.48 0.22 21.19
C ALA A 161 18.40 -0.73 20.63
N TYR A 162 18.59 -1.24 19.41
CA TYR A 162 17.73 -2.19 18.74
C TYR A 162 18.58 -3.34 18.15
N PRO A 163 18.97 -4.34 18.97
CA PRO A 163 19.85 -5.43 18.55
C PRO A 163 19.31 -6.26 17.38
N HIS A 164 17.99 -6.32 17.24
CA HIS A 164 17.26 -7.07 16.20
C HIS A 164 16.87 -6.19 14.99
N ASP A 165 17.47 -5.01 14.82
CA ASP A 165 17.22 -4.16 13.66
C ASP A 165 17.86 -4.77 12.40
N SER A 166 17.07 -5.57 11.68
CA SER A 166 17.51 -6.29 10.48
C SER A 166 18.05 -5.37 9.37
N THR A 167 17.54 -4.14 9.24
CA THR A 167 18.05 -3.15 8.28
C THR A 167 19.42 -2.62 8.72
N ALA A 168 19.63 -2.40 10.02
CA ALA A 168 20.92 -1.93 10.52
C ALA A 168 21.98 -3.03 10.41
N LEU A 169 21.61 -4.29 10.66
CA LEU A 169 22.45 -5.45 10.42
C LEU A 169 22.83 -5.56 8.92
N TYR A 170 21.86 -5.38 8.01
CA TYR A 170 22.09 -5.44 6.56
C TYR A 170 23.08 -4.36 6.10
N ASN A 171 22.83 -3.11 6.48
CA ASN A 171 23.70 -2.00 6.10
C ASN A 171 25.08 -2.11 6.74
N THR A 172 25.20 -2.79 7.91
CA THR A 172 26.50 -3.10 8.53
C THR A 172 27.24 -4.15 7.70
N ALA A 173 26.54 -5.15 7.18
CA ALA A 173 27.12 -6.11 6.25
C ALA A 173 27.65 -5.43 4.97
N CYS A 174 26.86 -4.52 4.39
CA CYS A 174 27.26 -3.72 3.23
C CYS A 174 28.52 -2.89 3.53
N ALA A 175 28.56 -2.22 4.69
CA ALA A 175 29.72 -1.43 5.10
C ALA A 175 31.01 -2.28 5.18
N TYR A 176 30.93 -3.46 5.80
CA TYR A 176 32.08 -4.38 5.89
C TYR A 176 32.48 -4.95 4.54
N ALA A 177 31.52 -5.27 3.67
CA ALA A 177 31.79 -5.79 2.33
C ALA A 177 32.53 -4.75 1.46
N LEU A 178 32.07 -3.50 1.49
CA LEU A 178 32.71 -2.37 0.80
C LEU A 178 34.10 -2.02 1.35
N LYS A 179 34.34 -2.27 2.65
CA LYS A 179 35.65 -2.12 3.29
C LYS A 179 36.61 -3.29 3.00
N GLY A 180 36.11 -4.40 2.46
CA GLY A 180 36.89 -5.61 2.20
C GLY A 180 36.99 -6.58 3.39
N GLU A 181 36.27 -6.33 4.49
CA GLU A 181 36.20 -7.22 5.65
C GLU A 181 35.15 -8.33 5.42
N ARG A 182 35.48 -9.29 4.55
CA ARG A 182 34.55 -10.28 3.97
C ARG A 182 33.86 -11.18 5.00
N ASP A 183 34.60 -11.68 6.00
CA ASP A 183 34.04 -12.57 7.03
C ASP A 183 32.98 -11.86 7.88
N LYS A 184 33.28 -10.64 8.34
CA LYS A 184 32.34 -9.81 9.11
C LYS A 184 31.12 -9.44 8.29
N ALA A 185 31.31 -9.10 7.02
CA ALA A 185 30.20 -8.80 6.12
C ALA A 185 29.21 -9.98 6.06
N VAL A 186 29.72 -11.20 5.88
CA VAL A 186 28.88 -12.41 5.83
C VAL A 186 28.24 -12.72 7.19
N GLU A 187 28.95 -12.52 8.30
CA GLU A 187 28.38 -12.67 9.65
C GLU A 187 27.16 -11.74 9.86
N PHE A 188 27.33 -10.45 9.59
CA PHE A 188 26.25 -9.47 9.73
C PHE A 188 25.11 -9.72 8.75
N LEU A 189 25.40 -10.19 7.53
CA LEU A 189 24.39 -10.52 6.54
C LEU A 189 23.54 -11.71 7.01
N LYS A 190 24.16 -12.78 7.53
CA LYS A 190 23.45 -13.94 8.09
C LYS A 190 22.53 -13.50 9.24
N ARG A 191 23.05 -12.70 10.18
CA ARG A 191 22.27 -12.16 11.30
C ARG A 191 21.10 -11.29 10.81
N SER A 192 21.31 -10.45 9.80
CA SER A 192 20.25 -9.62 9.22
C SER A 192 19.09 -10.46 8.68
N VAL A 193 19.41 -11.53 7.94
CA VAL A 193 18.42 -12.46 7.39
C VAL A 193 17.69 -13.22 8.51
N GLU A 194 18.41 -13.68 9.53
CA GLU A 194 17.84 -14.34 10.71
C GLU A 194 16.86 -13.44 11.47
N GLU A 195 17.15 -12.14 11.53
CA GLU A 195 16.27 -11.11 12.11
C GLU A 195 15.15 -10.64 11.16
N GLY A 196 15.05 -11.23 9.97
CA GLY A 196 13.89 -11.09 9.07
C GLY A 196 14.10 -10.23 7.84
N PHE A 197 15.35 -9.83 7.52
CA PHE A 197 15.66 -9.24 6.22
C PHE A 197 15.58 -10.31 5.13
N SER A 198 14.47 -10.39 4.42
CA SER A 198 14.15 -11.52 3.52
C SER A 198 14.08 -11.12 2.03
N ASP A 199 14.57 -9.93 1.67
CA ASP A 199 14.67 -9.51 0.27
C ASP A 199 15.94 -10.07 -0.39
N PHE A 200 15.93 -11.38 -0.67
CA PHE A 200 17.06 -12.07 -1.30
C PHE A 200 17.35 -11.61 -2.74
N ASP A 201 16.38 -11.01 -3.41
CA ASP A 201 16.61 -10.40 -4.72
C ASP A 201 17.46 -9.15 -4.61
N HIS A 202 17.21 -8.33 -3.59
CA HIS A 202 18.08 -7.20 -3.27
C HIS A 202 19.48 -7.69 -2.89
N ILE A 203 19.59 -8.66 -1.96
CA ILE A 203 20.88 -9.25 -1.56
C ILE A 203 21.69 -9.71 -2.79
N ALA A 204 21.06 -10.44 -3.71
CA ALA A 204 21.73 -11.01 -4.88
C ALA A 204 22.25 -9.98 -5.90
N ARG A 205 21.73 -8.73 -5.86
CA ARG A 205 21.97 -7.71 -6.89
C ARG A 205 22.52 -6.41 -6.32
N ASP A 206 22.74 -6.35 -5.02
CA ASP A 206 23.34 -5.21 -4.35
C ASP A 206 24.85 -5.18 -4.68
N PRO A 207 25.34 -4.13 -5.38
CA PRO A 207 26.76 -4.00 -5.67
C PRO A 207 27.64 -3.89 -4.42
N ASP A 208 27.08 -3.43 -3.29
CA ASP A 208 27.84 -3.30 -2.03
C ASP A 208 28.32 -4.67 -1.53
N LEU A 209 27.67 -5.77 -1.96
CA LEU A 209 27.98 -7.14 -1.57
C LEU A 209 28.80 -7.90 -2.64
N ASP A 210 29.27 -7.25 -3.70
CA ASP A 210 29.99 -7.91 -4.80
C ASP A 210 31.23 -8.67 -4.34
N SER A 211 31.97 -8.11 -3.37
CA SER A 211 33.20 -8.69 -2.82
C SER A 211 33.00 -9.98 -2.02
N ILE A 212 31.75 -10.32 -1.64
CA ILE A 212 31.46 -11.50 -0.81
C ILE A 212 30.68 -12.60 -1.56
N ARG A 213 30.35 -12.42 -2.84
CA ARG A 213 29.48 -13.38 -3.59
C ARG A 213 30.08 -14.77 -3.74
N ASP A 214 31.39 -14.87 -3.83
CA ASP A 214 32.16 -16.11 -3.91
C ASP A 214 32.44 -16.74 -2.54
N HIS A 215 32.21 -16.00 -1.45
CA HIS A 215 32.46 -16.45 -0.08
C HIS A 215 31.57 -17.66 0.28
N PRO A 216 32.11 -18.73 0.90
CA PRO A 216 31.34 -19.94 1.24
C PRO A 216 30.09 -19.64 2.07
N GLY A 217 30.20 -18.76 3.06
CA GLY A 217 29.07 -18.38 3.90
C GLY A 217 27.98 -17.57 3.18
N TYR A 218 28.31 -16.81 2.13
CA TYR A 218 27.31 -16.15 1.28
C TYR A 218 26.59 -17.17 0.40
N LYS A 219 27.35 -18.08 -0.23
CA LYS A 219 26.78 -19.17 -1.05
C LYS A 219 25.83 -20.05 -0.24
N ASP A 220 26.21 -20.44 0.98
CA ASP A 220 25.34 -21.19 1.90
C ASP A 220 24.05 -20.42 2.24
N LEU A 221 24.16 -19.13 2.57
CA LEU A 221 23.01 -18.27 2.84
C LEU A 221 22.05 -18.21 1.64
N MET A 222 22.58 -18.00 0.44
CA MET A 222 21.79 -17.94 -0.79
C MET A 222 21.16 -19.28 -1.17
N ALA A 223 21.85 -20.40 -0.89
CA ALA A 223 21.30 -21.75 -1.11
C ALA A 223 20.09 -22.02 -0.20
N LYS A 224 20.09 -21.44 1.02
CA LYS A 224 19.00 -21.56 2.01
C LYS A 224 17.93 -20.48 1.91
N LYS A 225 17.94 -19.64 0.87
CA LYS A 225 17.04 -18.48 0.75
C LYS A 225 15.56 -18.80 0.96
N GLU A 226 15.07 -19.92 0.39
CA GLU A 226 13.66 -20.31 0.48
C GLU A 226 13.27 -20.68 1.92
N GLU A 227 14.18 -21.30 2.67
CA GLU A 227 13.98 -21.64 4.08
C GLU A 227 13.88 -20.37 4.95
N TYR A 228 14.78 -19.41 4.74
CA TYR A 228 14.77 -18.13 5.45
C TYR A 228 13.54 -17.29 5.11
N MET A 229 13.14 -17.23 3.83
CA MET A 229 11.90 -16.55 3.43
C MET A 229 10.67 -17.20 4.06
N ALA A 230 10.60 -18.53 4.12
CA ALA A 230 9.51 -19.24 4.79
C ALA A 230 9.48 -18.92 6.30
N ARG A 231 10.63 -18.95 6.99
CA ARG A 231 10.72 -18.52 8.41
C ARG A 231 10.31 -17.06 8.60
N GLY A 232 10.72 -16.18 7.70
CA GLY A 232 10.32 -14.77 7.69
C GLY A 232 8.80 -14.61 7.53
N ALA A 233 8.16 -15.40 6.67
CA ALA A 233 6.73 -15.42 6.48
C ALA A 233 5.97 -15.84 7.76
N GLU A 234 6.45 -16.85 8.49
CA GLU A 234 5.87 -17.26 9.77
C GLU A 234 6.00 -16.15 10.83
N LYS A 235 7.18 -15.52 10.94
CA LYS A 235 7.40 -14.37 11.83
C LYS A 235 6.50 -13.20 11.46
N PHE A 236 6.35 -12.92 10.17
CA PHE A 236 5.46 -11.88 9.67
C PHE A 236 4.00 -12.17 10.05
N LEU A 237 3.53 -13.40 9.86
CA LEU A 237 2.17 -13.81 10.22
C LEU A 237 1.91 -13.66 11.73
N ALA A 238 2.86 -14.07 12.56
CA ALA A 238 2.79 -13.90 14.02
C ALA A 238 2.70 -12.41 14.41
N ASN A 239 3.51 -11.56 13.79
CA ASN A 239 3.46 -10.11 14.01
C ASN A 239 2.17 -9.48 13.49
N LEU A 240 1.68 -9.93 12.33
CA LEU A 240 0.43 -9.48 11.75
C LEU A 240 -0.75 -9.78 12.69
N LYS A 241 -0.79 -10.99 13.26
CA LYS A 241 -1.79 -11.39 14.26
C LYS A 241 -1.78 -10.45 15.48
N LYS A 242 -0.59 -10.11 15.99
CA LYS A 242 -0.43 -9.15 17.11
C LYS A 242 -0.85 -7.73 16.75
N GLN A 243 -0.51 -7.27 15.54
CA GLN A 243 -0.77 -5.89 15.10
C GLN A 243 -2.23 -5.66 14.74
N LEU A 244 -2.84 -6.58 13.99
CA LEU A 244 -4.22 -6.43 13.55
C LEU A 244 -5.20 -6.68 14.69
N LYS A 245 -4.83 -7.42 15.75
CA LYS A 245 -5.69 -7.73 16.91
C LYS A 245 -7.09 -8.18 16.47
N LEU A 246 -7.14 -9.08 15.49
CA LEU A 246 -8.40 -9.58 14.93
C LEU A 246 -9.04 -10.53 15.93
N GLY A 247 -10.37 -10.51 16.01
CA GLY A 247 -11.13 -11.41 16.89
C GLY A 247 -11.09 -12.87 16.44
N GLU A 248 -11.94 -13.70 17.05
CA GLU A 248 -12.04 -15.12 16.73
C GLU A 248 -12.57 -15.39 15.30
N GLY A 249 -12.31 -16.58 14.79
CA GLY A 249 -12.82 -17.07 13.50
C GLY A 249 -12.00 -16.65 12.26
N TYR A 250 -10.83 -16.06 12.44
CA TYR A 250 -9.87 -15.84 11.35
C TYR A 250 -8.99 -17.08 11.14
N ILE A 251 -8.74 -17.40 9.88
CA ILE A 251 -7.76 -18.41 9.47
C ILE A 251 -6.45 -17.69 9.18
N TYR A 252 -5.37 -18.20 9.79
CA TYR A 252 -4.01 -17.75 9.58
C TYR A 252 -3.21 -18.90 8.97
N GLU A 253 -2.56 -18.67 7.84
CA GLU A 253 -1.81 -19.72 7.15
C GLU A 253 -0.67 -19.16 6.31
N VAL A 254 0.46 -19.88 6.27
CA VAL A 254 1.53 -19.64 5.29
C VAL A 254 1.46 -20.72 4.21
N ASP A 255 1.09 -20.32 2.99
CA ASP A 255 1.16 -21.18 1.81
C ASP A 255 2.55 -21.03 1.18
N ARG A 256 3.44 -21.96 1.50
CA ARG A 256 4.84 -21.95 1.01
C ARG A 256 4.94 -22.19 -0.49
N GLN A 257 4.04 -23.00 -1.06
CA GLN A 257 4.04 -23.33 -2.48
C GLN A 257 3.74 -22.09 -3.32
N ARG A 258 2.77 -21.27 -2.88
CA ARG A 258 2.34 -20.06 -3.59
C ARG A 258 3.04 -18.78 -3.12
N LYS A 259 3.88 -18.87 -2.09
CA LYS A 259 4.46 -17.73 -1.37
C LYS A 259 3.37 -16.73 -0.93
N LEU A 260 2.29 -17.23 -0.34
CA LEU A 260 1.20 -16.42 0.18
C LEU A 260 1.08 -16.57 1.69
N ILE A 261 0.69 -15.49 2.37
CA ILE A 261 0.36 -15.49 3.80
C ILE A 261 -1.09 -15.09 3.93
N PHE A 262 -1.92 -15.86 4.61
CA PHE A 262 -3.34 -15.57 4.77
C PHE A 262 -3.66 -15.12 6.19
N ALA A 263 -4.48 -14.07 6.29
CA ALA A 263 -5.18 -13.67 7.51
C ALA A 263 -6.62 -13.33 7.12
N VAL A 264 -7.47 -14.35 7.03
CA VAL A 264 -8.76 -14.26 6.34
C VAL A 264 -9.92 -14.66 7.24
N HIS A 265 -11.02 -13.90 7.18
CA HIS A 265 -12.29 -14.29 7.77
C HIS A 265 -13.15 -15.03 6.73
N THR A 266 -12.98 -16.34 6.65
CA THR A 266 -13.70 -17.22 5.71
C THR A 266 -13.66 -18.68 6.20
N SER A 267 -14.27 -19.61 5.48
CA SER A 267 -14.15 -21.05 5.76
C SER A 267 -12.93 -21.68 5.11
N ARG A 268 -12.48 -22.85 5.59
CA ARG A 268 -11.35 -23.57 4.96
C ARG A 268 -11.64 -23.91 3.49
N ALA A 269 -12.84 -24.39 3.19
CA ALA A 269 -13.25 -24.70 1.82
C ALA A 269 -13.19 -23.47 0.89
N LEU A 270 -13.56 -22.28 1.39
CA LEU A 270 -13.46 -21.04 0.63
C LEU A 270 -12.01 -20.54 0.53
N LEU A 271 -11.18 -20.75 1.55
CA LEU A 271 -9.75 -20.44 1.49
C LEU A 271 -9.03 -21.29 0.42
N GLU A 272 -9.32 -22.59 0.33
CA GLU A 272 -8.72 -23.43 -0.72
C GLU A 272 -9.13 -22.98 -2.13
N ARG A 273 -10.40 -22.59 -2.31
CA ARG A 273 -10.87 -22.00 -3.57
C ARG A 273 -10.21 -20.65 -3.86
N LEU A 274 -10.01 -19.84 -2.82
CA LEU A 274 -9.29 -18.57 -2.89
C LEU A 274 -7.87 -18.78 -3.39
N LYS A 275 -7.11 -19.68 -2.76
CA LYS A 275 -5.76 -20.05 -3.18
C LYS A 275 -5.72 -20.45 -4.65
N LYS A 276 -6.60 -21.37 -5.07
CA LYS A 276 -6.68 -21.81 -6.46
C LYS A 276 -6.97 -20.66 -7.42
N THR A 277 -7.95 -19.81 -7.10
CA THR A 277 -8.33 -18.69 -7.97
C THR A 277 -7.22 -17.64 -8.06
N LEU A 278 -6.54 -17.32 -6.96
CA LEU A 278 -5.39 -16.42 -6.98
C LEU A 278 -4.24 -17.01 -7.82
N THR A 279 -4.00 -18.32 -7.75
CA THR A 279 -3.05 -19.00 -8.64
C THR A 279 -3.44 -18.85 -10.11
N GLU A 280 -4.68 -19.19 -10.47
CA GLU A 280 -5.16 -19.07 -11.87
C GLU A 280 -5.06 -17.63 -12.39
N TYR A 281 -5.37 -16.64 -11.54
CA TYR A 281 -5.21 -15.23 -11.86
C TYR A 281 -3.76 -14.80 -12.04
N ALA A 282 -2.86 -15.27 -11.17
CA ALA A 282 -1.44 -14.97 -11.27
C ALA A 282 -0.86 -15.57 -12.56
N GLU A 283 -1.17 -16.84 -12.85
CA GLU A 283 -0.74 -17.53 -14.06
C GLU A 283 -1.24 -16.84 -15.32
N ALA A 284 -2.51 -16.41 -15.34
CA ALA A 284 -3.07 -15.66 -16.46
C ALA A 284 -2.33 -14.33 -16.69
N GLN A 285 -2.09 -13.55 -15.63
CA GLN A 285 -1.41 -12.25 -15.77
C GLN A 285 0.08 -12.40 -16.08
N TRP A 286 0.77 -13.43 -15.59
CA TRP A 286 2.15 -13.71 -16.00
C TRP A 286 2.25 -14.18 -17.46
N ARG A 287 1.27 -14.95 -17.91
CA ARG A 287 1.19 -15.37 -19.32
C ARG A 287 1.00 -14.19 -20.26
N ASP A 288 0.09 -13.28 -19.88
CA ASP A 288 -0.43 -12.27 -20.80
C ASP A 288 0.23 -10.89 -20.65
N LEU A 289 0.84 -10.58 -19.50
CA LEU A 289 1.24 -9.21 -19.17
C LEU A 289 2.61 -9.07 -18.48
N PHE A 290 2.82 -9.74 -17.35
CA PHE A 290 4.00 -9.54 -16.50
C PHE A 290 5.07 -10.60 -16.75
N ASP A 291 6.30 -10.18 -17.02
CA ASP A 291 7.39 -11.11 -17.35
C ASP A 291 7.97 -11.79 -16.09
N ASN A 292 7.89 -11.12 -14.93
CA ASN A 292 8.52 -11.60 -13.70
C ASN A 292 7.48 -11.90 -12.62
N LYS A 293 7.76 -12.93 -11.82
CA LYS A 293 6.96 -13.34 -10.67
C LYS A 293 7.48 -12.65 -9.40
N PRO A 294 6.61 -12.32 -8.42
CA PRO A 294 7.06 -11.95 -7.09
C PRO A 294 7.93 -13.07 -6.49
N THR A 295 9.08 -12.70 -5.95
CA THR A 295 10.01 -13.63 -5.28
C THR A 295 9.80 -13.72 -3.77
N HIS A 296 9.13 -12.70 -3.21
CA HIS A 296 8.77 -12.56 -1.80
C HIS A 296 7.38 -13.12 -1.50
N TYR A 297 7.09 -13.32 -0.21
CA TYR A 297 5.75 -13.68 0.24
C TYR A 297 4.80 -12.48 0.20
N ILE A 298 3.58 -12.69 -0.31
CA ILE A 298 2.51 -11.69 -0.31
C ILE A 298 1.47 -12.05 0.74
N ALA A 299 1.21 -11.14 1.68
CA ALA A 299 0.16 -11.29 2.67
C ALA A 299 -1.20 -10.85 2.12
N VAL A 300 -2.22 -11.69 2.31
CA VAL A 300 -3.61 -11.54 1.89
C VAL A 300 -4.46 -11.48 3.15
N ALA A 301 -4.88 -10.27 3.51
CA ALA A 301 -5.77 -10.03 4.64
C ALA A 301 -7.19 -9.74 4.15
N ILE A 302 -8.13 -10.64 4.45
CA ILE A 302 -9.54 -10.46 4.11
C ILE A 302 -10.31 -10.28 5.41
N LEU A 303 -10.70 -9.05 5.69
CA LEU A 303 -11.17 -8.63 7.00
C LEU A 303 -12.69 -8.50 7.04
N ARG A 304 -13.29 -8.84 8.18
CA ARG A 304 -14.69 -8.48 8.47
C ARG A 304 -14.87 -6.98 8.33
N ALA A 305 -16.07 -6.54 7.99
CA ALA A 305 -16.36 -5.11 7.79
C ALA A 305 -15.98 -4.25 9.01
N GLU A 306 -16.16 -4.75 10.24
CA GLU A 306 -15.76 -4.07 11.47
C GLU A 306 -14.24 -3.91 11.63
N ASP A 307 -13.49 -4.99 11.42
CA ASP A 307 -12.03 -5.00 11.48
C ASP A 307 -11.43 -4.18 10.33
N PHE A 308 -12.00 -4.30 9.14
CA PHE A 308 -11.61 -3.53 7.98
C PHE A 308 -11.73 -2.03 8.25
N ARG A 309 -12.85 -1.56 8.84
CA ARG A 309 -13.03 -0.14 9.21
C ARG A 309 -12.01 0.35 10.24
N ARG A 310 -11.49 -0.54 11.09
CA ARG A 310 -10.48 -0.22 12.10
C ARG A 310 -9.06 -0.18 11.51
N VAL A 311 -8.76 -1.09 10.59
CA VAL A 311 -7.44 -1.24 9.96
C VAL A 311 -7.25 -0.26 8.80
N ALA A 312 -8.28 -0.10 7.96
CA ALA A 312 -8.26 0.80 6.82
C ALA A 312 -8.59 2.23 7.26
N LYS A 313 -7.92 3.22 6.65
CA LYS A 313 -8.30 4.63 6.80
C LYS A 313 -9.68 4.86 6.18
N ARG A 314 -10.45 5.81 6.72
CA ARG A 314 -11.77 6.20 6.17
C ARG A 314 -11.67 6.45 4.64
N HIS A 315 -12.61 5.89 3.87
CA HIS A 315 -12.78 6.03 2.41
C HIS A 315 -11.90 5.18 1.48
N VAL A 316 -11.24 4.14 2.00
CA VAL A 316 -10.49 3.18 1.15
C VAL A 316 -11.28 1.87 1.01
N GLY A 317 -11.47 1.40 -0.22
CA GLY A 317 -12.20 0.15 -0.52
C GLY A 317 -11.39 -1.12 -0.30
N GLY A 318 -10.06 -1.01 -0.42
CA GLY A 318 -9.02 -2.02 -0.24
C GLY A 318 -7.67 -1.37 -0.51
N PHE A 319 -6.56 -2.01 -0.15
CA PHE A 319 -5.24 -1.49 -0.52
C PHE A 319 -4.17 -2.58 -0.53
N TYR A 320 -3.19 -2.44 -1.42
CA TYR A 320 -1.91 -3.11 -1.39
C TYR A 320 -0.81 -2.16 -0.92
N ASN A 321 -0.01 -2.60 0.05
CA ASN A 321 1.19 -1.91 0.48
C ASN A 321 2.42 -2.61 -0.12
N PRO A 322 3.06 -2.04 -1.16
CA PRO A 322 4.19 -2.65 -1.83
C PRO A 322 5.45 -2.72 -0.97
N HIS A 323 5.57 -1.93 0.11
CA HIS A 323 6.72 -2.01 1.00
C HIS A 323 6.60 -3.13 2.04
N LYS A 324 5.37 -3.44 2.46
CA LYS A 324 5.08 -4.50 3.43
C LYS A 324 4.59 -5.80 2.78
N HIS A 325 4.48 -5.81 1.46
CA HIS A 325 3.93 -6.91 0.66
C HIS A 325 2.59 -7.44 1.18
N ILE A 326 1.71 -6.55 1.66
CA ILE A 326 0.40 -6.92 2.21
C ILE A 326 -0.72 -6.25 1.43
N LEU A 327 -1.68 -7.05 0.97
CA LEU A 327 -2.97 -6.57 0.51
C LEU A 327 -4.04 -6.77 1.59
N VAL A 328 -4.93 -5.80 1.70
CA VAL A 328 -6.07 -5.80 2.61
C VAL A 328 -7.35 -5.55 1.80
N ALA A 329 -8.30 -6.47 1.90
CA ALA A 329 -9.59 -6.38 1.23
C ALA A 329 -10.75 -6.68 2.20
N PRO A 330 -11.95 -6.11 1.96
CA PRO A 330 -13.13 -6.35 2.80
C PRO A 330 -13.88 -7.63 2.44
N ASP A 331 -13.64 -8.17 1.23
CA ASP A 331 -14.23 -9.41 0.77
C ASP A 331 -13.40 -10.06 -0.34
N ILE A 332 -13.88 -11.22 -0.79
CA ILE A 332 -13.24 -12.08 -1.77
C ILE A 332 -13.71 -11.71 -3.21
N GLY A 333 -13.91 -10.42 -3.48
CA GLY A 333 -14.50 -9.90 -4.72
C GLY A 333 -13.53 -9.13 -5.63
N ALA A 334 -14.08 -8.21 -6.42
CA ALA A 334 -13.35 -7.37 -7.37
C ALA A 334 -12.19 -6.59 -6.71
N VAL A 335 -12.38 -6.12 -5.48
CA VAL A 335 -11.34 -5.40 -4.72
C VAL A 335 -10.11 -6.29 -4.48
N LEU A 336 -10.32 -7.56 -4.11
CA LEU A 336 -9.20 -8.49 -3.93
C LEU A 336 -8.40 -8.65 -5.23
N ILE A 337 -9.06 -8.82 -6.37
CA ILE A 337 -8.39 -8.96 -7.68
C ILE A 337 -7.66 -7.67 -8.07
N HIS A 338 -8.24 -6.51 -7.75
CA HIS A 338 -7.59 -5.21 -7.94
C HIS A 338 -6.25 -5.15 -7.17
N GLU A 339 -6.29 -5.39 -5.85
CA GLU A 339 -5.08 -5.32 -5.02
C GLU A 339 -4.08 -6.43 -5.34
N PHE A 340 -4.56 -7.60 -5.73
CA PHE A 340 -3.69 -8.70 -6.15
C PHE A 340 -2.98 -8.38 -7.48
N THR A 341 -3.65 -7.71 -8.42
CA THR A 341 -3.02 -7.20 -9.64
C THR A 341 -1.90 -6.22 -9.33
N HIS A 342 -2.07 -5.35 -8.32
CA HIS A 342 -0.95 -4.53 -7.83
C HIS A 342 0.19 -5.39 -7.31
N ALA A 343 -0.07 -6.41 -6.49
CA ALA A 343 0.98 -7.28 -5.97
C ALA A 343 1.81 -7.96 -7.08
N LEU A 344 1.15 -8.41 -8.14
CA LEU A 344 1.83 -8.99 -9.32
C LEU A 344 2.62 -7.93 -10.10
N HIS A 345 2.02 -6.75 -10.33
CA HIS A 345 2.68 -5.65 -11.01
C HIS A 345 3.93 -5.17 -10.26
N PHE A 346 3.83 -4.99 -8.95
CA PHE A 346 4.96 -4.61 -8.10
C PHE A 346 6.04 -5.69 -8.04
N GLY A 347 5.67 -6.97 -8.11
CA GLY A 347 6.63 -8.06 -8.29
C GLY A 347 7.37 -7.99 -9.61
N ASP A 348 6.72 -7.55 -10.69
CA ASP A 348 7.39 -7.38 -12.00
C ASP A 348 8.34 -6.18 -12.01
N ILE A 349 7.87 -5.01 -11.55
CA ILE A 349 8.66 -3.77 -11.64
C ILE A 349 9.78 -3.69 -10.60
N SER A 350 9.71 -4.46 -9.50
CA SER A 350 10.83 -4.58 -8.55
C SER A 350 12.04 -5.21 -9.23
N VAL A 351 11.84 -6.27 -10.01
CA VAL A 351 12.89 -6.91 -10.81
C VAL A 351 13.44 -5.94 -11.86
N LYS A 352 12.57 -5.15 -12.50
CA LYS A 352 12.93 -4.15 -13.52
C LYS A 352 13.52 -2.84 -12.95
N ARG A 353 13.48 -2.62 -11.63
CA ARG A 353 13.87 -1.37 -10.93
C ARG A 353 13.14 -0.13 -11.46
N GLN A 354 11.83 -0.24 -11.65
CA GLN A 354 11.00 0.84 -12.20
C GLN A 354 9.94 1.30 -11.20
N ILE A 355 9.55 2.58 -11.28
CA ILE A 355 8.46 3.17 -10.50
C ILE A 355 7.44 3.70 -11.48
N HIS A 356 6.46 2.87 -11.81
CA HIS A 356 5.50 3.21 -12.86
C HIS A 356 4.59 4.37 -12.45
N PRO A 357 4.17 5.22 -13.40
CA PRO A 357 3.29 6.34 -13.12
C PRO A 357 1.90 5.82 -12.70
N ILE A 358 1.21 6.60 -11.88
CA ILE A 358 -0.03 6.17 -11.21
C ILE A 358 -1.11 5.70 -12.19
N TRP A 359 -1.20 6.29 -13.39
CA TRP A 359 -2.19 5.87 -14.39
C TRP A 359 -1.94 4.45 -14.92
N VAL A 360 -0.68 3.99 -14.99
CA VAL A 360 -0.36 2.60 -15.36
C VAL A 360 -0.73 1.67 -14.21
N VAL A 361 -0.29 2.02 -13.00
CA VAL A 361 -0.53 1.23 -11.77
C VAL A 361 -2.04 1.00 -11.56
N GLU A 362 -2.81 2.08 -11.50
CA GLU A 362 -4.26 2.03 -11.29
C GLU A 362 -5.00 1.55 -12.54
N GLY A 363 -4.50 1.88 -13.74
CA GLY A 363 -5.11 1.46 -15.00
C GLY A 363 -5.10 -0.05 -15.18
N LEU A 364 -3.98 -0.71 -14.89
CA LEU A 364 -3.87 -2.18 -14.95
C LEU A 364 -4.79 -2.84 -13.91
N ALA A 365 -4.69 -2.43 -12.64
CA ALA A 365 -5.51 -3.00 -11.57
C ALA A 365 -7.00 -2.79 -11.82
N THR A 366 -7.41 -1.58 -12.20
CA THR A 366 -8.80 -1.34 -12.59
C THR A 366 -9.20 -2.04 -13.87
N CYS A 367 -8.31 -2.39 -14.79
CA CYS A 367 -8.71 -3.19 -15.97
C CYS A 367 -9.15 -4.60 -15.53
N PHE A 368 -8.36 -5.26 -14.70
CA PHE A 368 -8.55 -6.66 -14.31
C PHE A 368 -9.41 -6.86 -13.05
N GLU A 369 -9.72 -5.83 -12.25
CA GLU A 369 -10.63 -5.96 -11.09
C GLU A 369 -12.02 -6.53 -11.45
N SER A 370 -12.42 -6.40 -12.72
CA SER A 370 -13.67 -6.96 -13.26
C SER A 370 -13.34 -7.78 -14.50
N SER A 371 -12.66 -8.91 -14.32
CA SER A 371 -12.38 -9.88 -15.35
C SER A 371 -12.97 -11.26 -15.05
N ASP A 372 -13.10 -12.06 -16.10
CA ASP A 372 -13.40 -13.48 -16.00
C ASP A 372 -12.12 -14.28 -16.25
N LEU A 373 -11.96 -15.43 -15.58
CA LEU A 373 -10.98 -16.43 -16.00
C LEU A 373 -11.61 -17.33 -17.08
N ILE A 374 -11.09 -17.24 -18.30
CA ILE A 374 -11.54 -18.00 -19.47
C ILE A 374 -10.31 -18.62 -20.13
N ASP A 375 -10.26 -19.95 -20.20
CA ASP A 375 -9.19 -20.72 -20.87
C ASP A 375 -7.77 -20.32 -20.43
N GLY A 376 -7.59 -20.02 -19.13
CA GLY A 376 -6.30 -19.62 -18.56
C GLY A 376 -5.95 -18.14 -18.76
N HIS A 377 -6.87 -17.33 -19.27
CA HIS A 377 -6.70 -15.89 -19.47
C HIS A 377 -7.62 -15.09 -18.56
N ALA A 378 -7.12 -13.95 -18.06
CA ALA A 378 -7.93 -12.97 -17.36
C ALA A 378 -8.52 -12.01 -18.39
N VAL A 379 -9.82 -12.13 -18.65
CA VAL A 379 -10.53 -11.39 -19.70
C VAL A 379 -11.31 -10.22 -19.06
N PRO A 380 -10.83 -8.96 -19.16
CA PRO A 380 -11.52 -7.78 -18.64
C PRO A 380 -12.94 -7.64 -19.20
N ARG A 381 -13.85 -7.10 -18.39
CA ARG A 381 -15.24 -6.79 -18.74
C ARG A 381 -15.58 -5.31 -18.58
N HIS A 382 -16.75 -4.89 -19.05
CA HIS A 382 -17.29 -3.59 -18.67
C HIS A 382 -17.72 -3.59 -17.20
N ASN A 383 -17.59 -2.44 -16.55
CA ASN A 383 -18.12 -2.22 -15.20
C ASN A 383 -18.71 -0.80 -15.05
N ALA A 384 -19.10 -0.46 -13.82
CA ALA A 384 -19.73 0.83 -13.50
C ALA A 384 -18.91 2.06 -13.90
N ARG A 385 -17.58 1.95 -14.01
CA ARG A 385 -16.71 3.05 -14.45
C ARG A 385 -16.98 3.47 -15.90
N LEU A 386 -17.62 2.65 -16.75
CA LEU A 386 -18.02 3.10 -18.09
C LEU A 386 -19.00 4.26 -17.99
N MET A 387 -19.95 4.15 -17.06
CA MET A 387 -20.97 5.18 -16.89
C MET A 387 -20.32 6.46 -16.37
N VAL A 388 -19.38 6.37 -15.43
CA VAL A 388 -18.63 7.53 -14.95
C VAL A 388 -17.89 8.21 -16.10
N LEU A 389 -17.20 7.42 -16.94
CA LEU A 389 -16.48 7.93 -18.10
C LEU A 389 -17.42 8.64 -19.09
N LYS A 390 -18.56 8.01 -19.43
CA LYS A 390 -19.54 8.58 -20.36
C LYS A 390 -20.21 9.84 -19.82
N HIS A 391 -20.53 9.90 -18.52
CA HIS A 391 -21.08 11.11 -17.92
C HIS A 391 -20.05 12.25 -17.92
N ALA A 392 -18.79 11.96 -17.61
CA ALA A 392 -17.72 12.96 -17.67
C ALA A 392 -17.48 13.46 -19.11
N MET A 393 -17.54 12.55 -20.09
CA MET A 393 -17.46 12.88 -21.51
C MET A 393 -18.59 13.82 -21.96
N ASN A 394 -19.84 13.48 -21.64
CA ASN A 394 -20.99 14.32 -21.99
C ASN A 394 -20.97 15.69 -21.30
N ALA A 395 -20.38 15.77 -20.10
CA ALA A 395 -20.25 17.01 -19.34
C ALA A 395 -19.01 17.85 -19.74
N GLY A 396 -18.19 17.40 -20.69
CA GLY A 396 -16.93 18.09 -21.05
C GLY A 396 -15.89 18.10 -19.93
N LYS A 397 -15.95 17.14 -18.99
CA LYS A 397 -15.11 17.08 -17.77
C LYS A 397 -13.97 16.07 -17.86
N LEU A 398 -13.69 15.52 -19.03
CA LEU A 398 -12.58 14.59 -19.20
C LEU A 398 -11.23 15.29 -19.00
N ILE A 399 -10.28 14.53 -18.48
CA ILE A 399 -8.89 14.96 -18.33
C ILE A 399 -8.17 14.60 -19.63
N PRO A 400 -7.52 15.55 -20.33
CA PRO A 400 -6.74 15.23 -21.52
C PRO A 400 -5.73 14.10 -21.24
N LEU A 401 -5.62 13.08 -22.09
CA LEU A 401 -4.79 11.89 -21.83
C LEU A 401 -3.33 12.28 -21.55
N LYS A 402 -2.79 13.21 -22.34
CA LYS A 402 -1.44 13.78 -22.16
C LYS A 402 -1.22 14.35 -20.75
N ARG A 403 -2.26 14.90 -20.12
CA ARG A 403 -2.24 15.41 -18.75
C ARG A 403 -2.45 14.30 -17.71
N LEU A 404 -3.42 13.41 -17.93
CA LEU A 404 -3.69 12.26 -17.04
C LEU A 404 -2.45 11.40 -16.85
N MET A 405 -1.73 11.11 -17.95
CA MET A 405 -0.54 10.26 -17.94
C MET A 405 0.66 10.88 -17.22
N ARG A 406 0.61 12.19 -16.92
CA ARG A 406 1.61 12.93 -16.16
C ARG A 406 1.25 13.15 -14.68
N PHE A 407 0.08 12.68 -14.23
CA PHE A 407 -0.34 12.92 -12.86
C PHE A 407 0.60 12.28 -11.84
N SER A 408 0.92 13.05 -10.80
CA SER A 408 1.36 12.49 -9.52
C SER A 408 0.21 11.75 -8.85
N HIS A 409 0.54 10.87 -7.89
CA HIS A 409 -0.47 10.20 -7.07
C HIS A 409 -1.46 11.19 -6.43
N LYS A 410 -0.96 12.31 -5.88
CA LYS A 410 -1.82 13.37 -5.30
C LYS A 410 -2.79 13.98 -6.30
N GLN A 411 -2.34 14.26 -7.52
CA GLN A 411 -3.21 14.83 -8.58
C GLN A 411 -4.26 13.81 -9.02
N PHE A 412 -3.87 12.55 -9.20
CA PHE A 412 -4.79 11.48 -9.56
C PHE A 412 -5.88 11.30 -8.50
N MET A 413 -5.51 11.26 -7.21
CA MET A 413 -6.46 11.06 -6.12
C MET A 413 -7.44 12.23 -5.91
N ARG A 414 -7.07 13.46 -6.30
CA ARG A 414 -8.01 14.61 -6.27
C ARG A 414 -9.20 14.44 -7.21
N VAL A 415 -9.04 13.69 -8.29
CA VAL A 415 -10.07 13.43 -9.30
C VAL A 415 -10.27 11.93 -9.53
N ALA A 416 -10.07 11.14 -8.46
CA ALA A 416 -9.97 9.68 -8.50
C ALA A 416 -11.08 9.03 -9.34
N ASN A 417 -12.34 9.41 -9.13
CA ASN A 417 -13.47 8.80 -9.81
C ASN A 417 -13.33 8.82 -11.35
N ILE A 418 -13.01 9.98 -11.93
CA ILE A 418 -12.84 10.13 -13.39
C ILE A 418 -11.49 9.57 -13.84
N ALA A 419 -10.42 9.80 -13.08
CA ALA A 419 -9.07 9.34 -13.44
C ALA A 419 -8.99 7.80 -13.50
N TYR A 420 -9.60 7.11 -12.53
CA TYR A 420 -9.77 5.66 -12.56
C TYR A 420 -10.55 5.18 -13.78
N ALA A 421 -11.65 5.86 -14.11
CA ALA A 421 -12.47 5.49 -15.25
C ALA A 421 -11.69 5.66 -16.58
N GLN A 422 -10.99 6.77 -16.78
CA GLN A 422 -10.18 7.01 -17.98
C GLN A 422 -9.00 6.03 -18.08
N ALA A 423 -8.24 5.82 -17.00
CA ALA A 423 -7.11 4.90 -16.99
C ALA A 423 -7.54 3.46 -17.28
N ARG A 424 -8.66 3.01 -16.67
CA ARG A 424 -9.26 1.70 -16.95
C ARG A 424 -9.56 1.54 -18.43
N TYR A 425 -10.31 2.47 -19.03
CA TYR A 425 -10.79 2.32 -20.40
C TYR A 425 -9.70 2.57 -21.45
N LEU A 426 -8.59 3.19 -21.07
CA LEU A 426 -7.37 3.19 -21.87
C LEU A 426 -6.73 1.79 -21.89
N MET A 427 -6.53 1.15 -20.74
CA MET A 427 -6.01 -0.21 -20.68
C MET A 427 -6.96 -1.23 -21.32
N PHE A 428 -8.26 -1.05 -21.16
CA PHE A 428 -9.29 -1.89 -21.78
C PHE A 428 -9.30 -1.77 -23.30
N TYR A 429 -9.13 -0.56 -23.84
CA TYR A 429 -8.96 -0.36 -25.28
C TYR A 429 -7.75 -1.15 -25.79
N LEU A 430 -6.60 -0.99 -25.13
CA LEU A 430 -5.37 -1.68 -25.51
C LEU A 430 -5.55 -3.20 -25.43
N TYR A 431 -6.24 -3.70 -24.41
CA TYR A 431 -6.58 -5.12 -24.30
C TYR A 431 -7.44 -5.58 -25.48
N GLN A 432 -8.55 -4.90 -25.75
CA GLN A 432 -9.50 -5.27 -26.80
C GLN A 432 -8.88 -5.23 -28.21
N LYS A 433 -7.86 -4.38 -28.42
CA LYS A 433 -7.10 -4.31 -29.68
C LYS A 433 -5.91 -5.29 -29.75
N GLY A 434 -5.69 -6.12 -28.72
CA GLY A 434 -4.52 -7.01 -28.66
C GLY A 434 -3.19 -6.28 -28.45
N LEU A 435 -3.22 -5.03 -27.99
CA LEU A 435 -2.06 -4.15 -27.85
C LEU A 435 -1.53 -4.04 -26.42
N LEU A 436 -2.28 -4.50 -25.40
CA LEU A 436 -1.91 -4.27 -24.00
C LEU A 436 -0.53 -4.82 -23.63
N ARG A 437 -0.23 -6.08 -23.98
CA ARG A 437 1.09 -6.68 -23.70
C ARG A 437 2.21 -5.94 -24.44
N LYS A 438 1.99 -5.61 -25.71
CA LYS A 438 2.94 -4.86 -26.54
C LYS A 438 3.20 -3.48 -25.95
N PHE A 439 2.17 -2.79 -25.48
CA PHE A 439 2.28 -1.53 -24.75
C PHE A 439 3.09 -1.68 -23.48
N TYR A 440 2.73 -2.62 -22.60
CA TYR A 440 3.42 -2.79 -21.32
C TYR A 440 4.90 -3.12 -21.50
N LYS A 441 5.22 -4.04 -22.41
CA LYS A 441 6.61 -4.39 -22.74
C LYS A 441 7.36 -3.18 -23.30
N THR A 442 6.79 -2.49 -24.29
CA THR A 442 7.41 -1.29 -24.89
C THR A 442 7.64 -0.21 -23.84
N PHE A 443 6.68 -0.01 -22.93
CA PHE A 443 6.79 0.93 -21.83
C PHE A 443 7.94 0.57 -20.89
N CYS A 444 8.00 -0.68 -20.44
CA CYS A 444 9.09 -1.16 -19.59
C CYS A 444 10.46 -1.02 -20.27
N ASP A 445 10.58 -1.38 -21.56
CA ASP A 445 11.83 -1.31 -22.32
C ASP A 445 12.28 0.15 -22.55
N THR A 446 11.33 1.08 -22.67
CA THR A 446 11.59 2.50 -22.98
C THR A 446 11.40 3.42 -21.77
N TYR A 447 11.25 2.86 -20.58
CA TYR A 447 10.93 3.59 -19.34
C TYR A 447 11.92 4.71 -19.02
N LYS A 448 13.22 4.50 -19.30
CA LYS A 448 14.26 5.54 -19.11
C LYS A 448 14.09 6.74 -20.04
N LYS A 449 13.55 6.53 -21.25
CA LYS A 449 13.30 7.57 -22.25
C LYS A 449 12.06 8.39 -21.90
N ASP A 450 10.98 7.73 -21.48
CA ASP A 450 9.76 8.39 -21.06
C ASP A 450 9.07 7.60 -19.95
N LYS A 451 9.15 8.14 -18.73
CA LYS A 451 8.52 7.55 -17.53
C LYS A 451 7.00 7.70 -17.53
N THR A 452 6.43 8.56 -18.39
CA THR A 452 4.97 8.78 -18.44
C THR A 452 4.25 7.70 -19.25
N GLY A 453 4.95 6.99 -20.13
CA GLY A 453 4.39 5.97 -21.01
C GLY A 453 3.71 6.51 -22.28
N ILE A 454 3.76 7.83 -22.53
CA ILE A 454 3.23 8.45 -23.75
C ILE A 454 3.99 7.97 -24.97
N TYR A 455 5.32 8.01 -24.93
CA TYR A 455 6.17 7.53 -26.02
C TYR A 455 5.88 6.07 -26.37
N ALA A 456 5.71 5.22 -25.36
CA ALA A 456 5.39 3.82 -25.56
C ALA A 456 4.00 3.63 -26.17
N LEU A 457 3.01 4.42 -25.73
CA LEU A 457 1.66 4.39 -26.27
C LEU A 457 1.67 4.82 -27.75
N GLU A 458 2.27 5.97 -28.07
CA GLU A 458 2.39 6.48 -29.46
C GLU A 458 3.08 5.47 -30.37
N LYS A 459 4.18 4.85 -29.92
CA LYS A 459 4.89 3.81 -30.66
C LYS A 459 4.03 2.58 -30.92
N VAL A 460 3.16 2.20 -29.99
CA VAL A 460 2.33 1.00 -30.11
C VAL A 460 1.08 1.23 -30.96
N VAL A 461 0.46 2.41 -30.84
CA VAL A 461 -0.74 2.77 -31.63
C VAL A 461 -0.40 3.36 -32.99
N GLY A 462 0.86 3.78 -33.21
CA GLY A 462 1.33 4.34 -34.48
C GLY A 462 0.84 5.75 -34.77
N LYS A 463 0.41 6.51 -33.75
CA LYS A 463 -0.19 7.85 -33.87
C LYS A 463 0.27 8.72 -32.71
N SER A 464 0.20 10.05 -32.88
CA SER A 464 0.44 10.96 -31.76
C SER A 464 -0.65 10.79 -30.69
N ILE A 465 -0.33 11.14 -29.45
CA ILE A 465 -1.27 11.01 -28.32
C ILE A 465 -2.57 11.78 -28.56
N ASP A 466 -2.50 12.94 -29.23
CA ASP A 466 -3.65 13.80 -29.50
C ASP A 466 -4.55 13.21 -30.61
N GLN A 467 -3.97 12.55 -31.61
CA GLN A 467 -4.72 11.80 -32.63
C GLN A 467 -5.37 10.55 -32.03
N PHE A 468 -4.61 9.82 -31.22
CA PHE A 468 -5.10 8.63 -30.54
C PHE A 468 -6.24 8.97 -29.55
N GLU A 469 -6.14 10.06 -28.80
CA GLU A 469 -7.18 10.47 -27.85
C GLU A 469 -8.52 10.67 -28.56
N LYS A 470 -8.55 11.29 -29.75
CA LYS A 470 -9.78 11.46 -30.53
C LYS A 470 -10.39 10.11 -30.94
N GLU A 471 -9.58 9.18 -31.44
CA GLU A 471 -10.03 7.84 -31.82
C GLU A 471 -10.55 7.06 -30.60
N TRP A 472 -9.81 7.11 -29.50
CA TRP A 472 -10.17 6.44 -28.26
C TRP A 472 -11.51 6.98 -27.72
N LEU A 473 -11.73 8.30 -27.77
CA LEU A 473 -13.00 8.91 -27.37
C LEU A 473 -14.18 8.48 -28.25
N ASP A 474 -13.99 8.38 -29.57
CA ASP A 474 -15.02 7.86 -30.47
C ASP A 474 -15.35 6.38 -30.16
N TRP A 475 -14.33 5.57 -29.90
CA TRP A 475 -14.52 4.19 -29.45
C TRP A 475 -15.30 4.13 -28.12
N VAL A 476 -14.93 4.96 -27.13
CA VAL A 476 -15.64 5.05 -25.83
C VAL A 476 -17.11 5.42 -26.02
N LYS A 477 -17.41 6.37 -26.91
CA LYS A 477 -18.78 6.79 -27.23
C LYS A 477 -19.64 5.62 -27.69
N ASN A 478 -19.07 4.76 -28.53
CA ASN A 478 -19.74 3.60 -29.12
C ASN A 478 -19.83 2.36 -28.19
N LEU A 479 -19.12 2.34 -27.05
CA LEU A 479 -19.22 1.23 -26.10
C LEU A 479 -20.62 1.06 -25.53
N ARG A 480 -21.12 -0.18 -25.46
CA ARG A 480 -22.40 -0.51 -24.83
C ARG A 480 -22.16 -1.41 -23.62
N TRP A 481 -22.55 -0.96 -22.43
CA TRP A 481 -22.64 -1.84 -21.28
C TRP A 481 -24.03 -2.47 -21.21
N ILE A 482 -24.16 -3.64 -21.83
CA ILE A 482 -25.39 -4.42 -21.75
C ILE A 482 -25.41 -5.09 -20.37
N ARG A 483 -26.21 -4.55 -19.45
CA ARG A 483 -26.52 -5.26 -18.20
C ARG A 483 -27.47 -6.38 -18.53
N GLU A 484 -26.95 -7.59 -18.58
CA GLU A 484 -27.76 -8.78 -18.79
C GLU A 484 -28.77 -8.92 -17.65
N ARG A 485 -30.04 -9.00 -18.03
CA ARG A 485 -31.17 -9.11 -17.11
C ARG A 485 -32.22 -10.02 -17.74
N VAL A 486 -32.96 -10.72 -16.89
CA VAL A 486 -34.26 -11.28 -17.27
C VAL A 486 -35.25 -10.13 -17.42
N GLN A 487 -36.03 -10.13 -18.49
CA GLN A 487 -37.05 -9.10 -18.76
C GLN A 487 -38.24 -9.23 -17.79
N LYS A 488 -39.04 -8.17 -17.70
CA LYS A 488 -40.33 -8.18 -16.97
C LYS A 488 -41.19 -9.35 -17.47
N GLY A 489 -41.86 -10.05 -16.55
CA GLY A 489 -42.62 -11.27 -16.82
C GLY A 489 -41.78 -12.56 -16.83
N GLY A 490 -40.45 -12.47 -16.92
CA GLY A 490 -39.57 -13.63 -16.88
C GLY A 490 -39.29 -14.17 -15.47
N PRO A 491 -38.50 -15.26 -15.37
CA PRO A 491 -38.15 -15.91 -14.10
C PRO A 491 -37.37 -15.01 -13.14
N PHE A 492 -37.68 -15.13 -11.85
CA PHE A 492 -37.16 -14.27 -10.80
C PHE A 492 -36.70 -15.04 -9.57
N LEU A 493 -35.51 -14.71 -9.06
CA LEU A 493 -35.00 -15.21 -7.77
C LEU A 493 -35.18 -14.20 -6.64
N GLY A 494 -34.96 -12.91 -6.92
CA GLY A 494 -34.96 -11.84 -5.91
C GLY A 494 -33.68 -11.76 -5.07
N ILE A 495 -32.53 -11.84 -5.74
CA ILE A 495 -31.20 -11.66 -5.13
C ILE A 495 -30.39 -10.60 -5.87
N VAL A 496 -29.48 -9.95 -5.14
CA VAL A 496 -28.41 -9.12 -5.71
C VAL A 496 -27.09 -9.82 -5.46
N THR A 497 -26.34 -10.07 -6.53
CA THR A 497 -25.07 -10.77 -6.49
C THR A 497 -23.94 -9.93 -7.06
N ALA A 498 -22.71 -10.23 -6.64
CA ALA A 498 -21.51 -9.82 -7.35
C ALA A 498 -20.56 -11.01 -7.50
N PRO A 499 -19.69 -11.01 -8.52
CA PRO A 499 -18.62 -12.00 -8.63
C PRO A 499 -17.78 -12.05 -7.36
N ALA A 500 -17.50 -13.27 -6.90
CA ALA A 500 -16.56 -13.56 -5.83
C ALA A 500 -15.72 -14.78 -6.24
N VAL A 501 -14.66 -15.10 -5.48
CA VAL A 501 -13.87 -16.31 -5.75
C VAL A 501 -14.76 -17.55 -5.72
N GLY A 502 -14.74 -18.29 -6.82
CA GLY A 502 -15.40 -19.58 -6.96
C GLY A 502 -16.92 -19.53 -7.10
N GLY A 503 -17.53 -18.35 -7.24
CA GLY A 503 -18.98 -18.24 -7.41
C GLY A 503 -19.55 -16.81 -7.42
N LEU A 504 -20.85 -16.70 -7.18
CA LEU A 504 -21.55 -15.42 -7.01
C LEU A 504 -21.94 -15.20 -5.55
N LYS A 505 -21.35 -14.19 -4.91
CA LYS A 505 -21.72 -13.83 -3.53
C LYS A 505 -23.05 -13.07 -3.53
N ILE A 506 -23.95 -13.47 -2.64
CA ILE A 506 -25.22 -12.78 -2.38
C ILE A 506 -24.98 -11.61 -1.43
N TYR A 507 -25.23 -10.39 -1.90
CA TYR A 507 -25.15 -9.17 -1.08
C TYR A 507 -26.51 -8.75 -0.54
N ARG A 508 -27.59 -9.13 -1.22
CA ARG A 508 -28.95 -8.85 -0.78
C ARG A 508 -29.87 -9.98 -1.21
N VAL A 509 -30.77 -10.34 -0.31
CA VAL A 509 -31.95 -11.16 -0.60
C VAL A 509 -33.15 -10.24 -0.42
N LEU A 510 -34.00 -10.15 -1.43
CA LEU A 510 -35.20 -9.32 -1.36
C LEU A 510 -36.23 -10.02 -0.47
N GLU A 511 -36.86 -9.26 0.42
CA GLU A 511 -37.88 -9.79 1.31
C GLU A 511 -39.09 -10.33 0.54
N GLY A 512 -39.70 -11.42 1.01
CA GLY A 512 -40.81 -12.10 0.34
C GLY A 512 -40.47 -12.77 -1.00
N SER A 513 -39.22 -12.68 -1.45
CA SER A 513 -38.79 -13.24 -2.75
C SER A 513 -38.71 -14.77 -2.76
N PRO A 514 -38.70 -15.40 -3.95
CA PRO A 514 -38.38 -16.81 -4.12
C PRO A 514 -37.12 -17.27 -3.37
N ALA A 515 -36.05 -16.48 -3.44
CA ALA A 515 -34.80 -16.77 -2.75
C ALA A 515 -34.94 -16.74 -1.24
N ALA A 516 -35.65 -15.75 -0.68
CA ALA A 516 -35.93 -15.68 0.75
C ALA A 516 -36.73 -16.90 1.23
N LYS A 517 -37.79 -17.27 0.49
CA LYS A 517 -38.63 -18.44 0.79
C LYS A 517 -37.85 -19.76 0.74
N ALA A 518 -36.92 -19.88 -0.20
CA ALA A 518 -36.03 -21.04 -0.30
C ALA A 518 -34.87 -21.02 0.71
N GLY A 519 -34.77 -19.97 1.54
CA GLY A 519 -33.79 -19.87 2.60
C GLY A 519 -32.37 -19.48 2.15
N LEU A 520 -32.21 -18.85 0.98
CA LEU A 520 -30.95 -18.20 0.60
C LEU A 520 -30.68 -17.01 1.52
N LYS A 521 -29.40 -16.79 1.85
CA LYS A 521 -28.98 -15.76 2.82
C LYS A 521 -27.90 -14.84 2.23
N VAL A 522 -27.83 -13.64 2.79
CA VAL A 522 -26.69 -12.74 2.55
C VAL A 522 -25.40 -13.44 2.97
N ASN A 523 -24.34 -13.26 2.18
CA ASN A 523 -23.04 -13.93 2.27
C ASN A 523 -23.00 -15.39 1.80
N ASP A 524 -24.11 -15.99 1.36
CA ASP A 524 -24.01 -17.24 0.59
C ASP A 524 -23.22 -16.99 -0.70
N ILE A 525 -22.38 -17.94 -1.09
CA ILE A 525 -21.70 -17.94 -2.40
C ILE A 525 -22.34 -19.02 -3.25
N ILE A 526 -23.04 -18.63 -4.32
CA ILE A 526 -23.66 -19.53 -5.26
C ILE A 526 -22.58 -20.09 -6.17
N VAL A 527 -22.40 -21.41 -6.14
CA VAL A 527 -21.32 -22.10 -6.89
C VAL A 527 -21.86 -22.79 -8.13
N LYS A 528 -23.08 -23.33 -8.07
CA LYS A 528 -23.76 -23.96 -9.20
C LYS A 528 -25.27 -23.72 -9.15
N ALA A 529 -25.88 -23.76 -10.33
CA ALA A 529 -27.31 -23.90 -10.50
C ALA A 529 -27.57 -24.99 -11.54
N ASP A 530 -28.43 -25.96 -11.21
CA ASP A 530 -28.75 -27.14 -12.03
C ASP A 530 -27.49 -27.86 -12.55
N GLY A 531 -26.53 -28.06 -11.65
CA GLY A 531 -25.26 -28.73 -11.95
C GLY A 531 -24.27 -27.88 -12.75
N ARG A 532 -24.67 -26.71 -13.27
CA ARG A 532 -23.79 -25.82 -14.02
C ARG A 532 -23.09 -24.82 -13.10
N PRO A 533 -21.75 -24.66 -13.20
CA PRO A 533 -21.02 -23.62 -12.46
C PRO A 533 -21.54 -22.22 -12.76
N LEU A 534 -21.72 -21.43 -11.70
CA LEU A 534 -22.06 -20.01 -11.81
C LEU A 534 -20.87 -19.18 -11.36
N ARG A 535 -20.14 -18.58 -12.30
CA ARG A 535 -18.97 -17.73 -12.00
C ARG A 535 -19.30 -16.25 -12.16
N ARG A 536 -20.28 -15.92 -12.99
CA ARG A 536 -20.59 -14.56 -13.44
C ARG A 536 -22.08 -14.28 -13.38
N HIS A 537 -22.42 -13.00 -13.28
CA HIS A 537 -23.82 -12.57 -13.34
C HIS A 537 -24.50 -13.05 -14.62
N LYS A 538 -23.78 -13.05 -15.75
CA LYS A 538 -24.22 -13.65 -17.01
C LYS A 538 -24.69 -15.09 -16.87
N ASP A 539 -23.86 -15.94 -16.26
CA ASP A 539 -24.17 -17.36 -16.11
C ASP A 539 -25.49 -17.54 -15.33
N LEU A 540 -25.73 -16.70 -14.33
CA LEU A 540 -26.98 -16.69 -13.58
C LEU A 540 -28.16 -16.25 -14.44
N VAL A 541 -28.01 -15.18 -15.23
CA VAL A 541 -29.07 -14.70 -16.14
C VAL A 541 -29.37 -15.71 -17.24
N ASP A 542 -28.35 -16.29 -17.86
CA ASP A 542 -28.50 -17.31 -18.91
C ASP A 542 -29.12 -18.59 -18.35
N MET A 543 -28.80 -18.98 -17.11
CA MET A 543 -29.49 -20.06 -16.41
C MET A 543 -30.96 -19.71 -16.20
N LEU A 544 -31.27 -18.52 -15.70
CA LEU A 544 -32.66 -18.10 -15.48
C LEU A 544 -33.44 -18.06 -16.79
N ARG A 545 -32.89 -17.53 -17.88
CA ARG A 545 -33.56 -17.45 -19.19
C ARG A 545 -33.95 -18.80 -19.79
N LYS A 546 -33.32 -19.90 -19.33
CA LYS A 546 -33.66 -21.27 -19.75
C LYS A 546 -34.87 -21.84 -19.00
N HIS A 547 -35.40 -21.11 -18.02
CA HIS A 547 -36.51 -21.52 -17.17
C HIS A 547 -37.72 -20.58 -17.32
N LYS A 548 -38.85 -21.03 -16.81
CA LYS A 548 -40.10 -20.27 -16.68
C LYS A 548 -40.37 -19.93 -15.22
N PRO A 549 -41.14 -18.87 -14.93
CA PRO A 549 -41.69 -18.68 -13.59
C PRO A 549 -42.45 -19.94 -13.13
N GLY A 550 -42.20 -20.36 -11.89
CA GLY A 550 -42.74 -21.59 -11.32
C GLY A 550 -41.80 -22.79 -11.35
N ASP A 551 -40.78 -22.80 -12.22
CA ASP A 551 -39.78 -23.87 -12.27
C ASP A 551 -38.96 -23.93 -10.97
N VAL A 552 -38.47 -25.12 -10.63
CA VAL A 552 -37.64 -25.34 -9.44
C VAL A 552 -36.18 -25.53 -9.84
N VAL A 553 -35.34 -24.58 -9.46
CA VAL A 553 -33.89 -24.62 -9.72
C VAL A 553 -33.15 -25.18 -8.52
N LYS A 554 -32.24 -26.11 -8.75
CA LYS A 554 -31.34 -26.66 -7.71
C LYS A 554 -30.10 -25.79 -7.61
N MET A 555 -30.00 -24.99 -6.54
CA MET A 555 -28.85 -24.14 -6.29
C MET A 555 -27.91 -24.77 -5.26
N GLU A 556 -26.64 -24.88 -5.62
CA GLU A 556 -25.57 -25.25 -4.70
C GLU A 556 -24.91 -23.97 -4.20
N VAL A 557 -24.92 -23.77 -2.88
CA VAL A 557 -24.36 -22.59 -2.22
C VAL A 557 -23.39 -22.98 -1.13
N LEU A 558 -22.33 -22.20 -0.97
CA LEU A 558 -21.46 -22.26 0.18
C LEU A 558 -21.97 -21.31 1.25
N ARG A 559 -22.25 -21.86 2.43
CA ARG A 559 -22.65 -21.11 3.62
C ARG A 559 -21.71 -21.47 4.77
N GLY A 560 -20.76 -20.58 5.04
CA GLY A 560 -19.64 -20.88 5.94
C GLY A 560 -18.82 -22.04 5.38
N GLU A 561 -18.64 -23.10 6.16
CA GLU A 561 -17.87 -24.29 5.75
C GLU A 561 -18.70 -25.34 5.01
N LYS A 562 -20.04 -25.21 5.01
CA LYS A 562 -20.93 -26.24 4.47
C LYS A 562 -21.44 -25.87 3.09
N THR A 563 -21.37 -26.82 2.18
CA THR A 563 -22.16 -26.79 0.96
C THR A 563 -23.60 -27.11 1.30
N ARG A 564 -24.53 -26.27 0.82
CA ARG A 564 -25.97 -26.49 0.92
C ARG A 564 -26.56 -26.56 -0.47
N ILE A 565 -27.50 -27.47 -0.63
CA ILE A 565 -28.31 -27.57 -1.83
C ILE A 565 -29.69 -27.04 -1.48
N LEU A 566 -30.11 -25.98 -2.16
CA LEU A 566 -31.40 -25.34 -1.97
C LEU A 566 -32.21 -25.47 -3.26
N LYS A 567 -33.47 -25.90 -3.14
CA LYS A 567 -34.41 -25.91 -4.26
C LYS A 567 -35.19 -24.61 -4.24
N VAL A 568 -35.07 -23.81 -5.30
CA VAL A 568 -35.70 -22.49 -5.39
C VAL A 568 -36.77 -22.51 -6.46
N LYS A 569 -38.03 -22.38 -6.06
CA LYS A 569 -39.16 -22.21 -7.00
C LYS A 569 -39.17 -20.78 -7.52
N LEU A 570 -38.87 -20.58 -8.80
CA LEU A 570 -38.73 -19.26 -9.42
C LEU A 570 -40.06 -18.50 -9.40
N GLY A 571 -39.99 -17.19 -9.16
CA GLY A 571 -41.13 -16.28 -9.25
C GLY A 571 -41.20 -15.58 -10.60
N VAL A 572 -42.15 -14.64 -10.71
CA VAL A 572 -42.28 -13.75 -11.87
C VAL A 572 -41.60 -12.42 -11.55
N ARG A 573 -40.76 -11.92 -12.47
CA ARG A 573 -40.17 -10.59 -12.39
C ARG A 573 -41.24 -9.54 -12.68
N LYS A 574 -41.55 -8.68 -11.71
CA LYS A 574 -42.62 -7.67 -11.83
C LYS A 574 -42.16 -6.33 -12.40
N ASP A 575 -40.86 -6.03 -12.28
CA ASP A 575 -40.20 -4.80 -12.70
C ASP A 575 -39.51 -4.91 -14.07
#